data_AF-A0A952WXP4-F1
#
_entry.id   AF-A0A952WXP4-F1
#
_cell.length_a   1.000
_cell.length_b   1.000
_cell.length_c   1.000
_cell.angle_alpha   90.00
_cell.angle_beta   90.00
_cell.angle_gamma   90.00
#
_symmetry.space_group_name_H-M   'P 1'
#
loop_
_entity.id
_entity.type
_entity.pdbx_description
1 polymer ?
#
loop_
_entity_poly.entity_id
_entity_poly.type
_entity_poly.pdbx_seq_one_letter_code
_entity_poly.pdbx_strand_id
1 'polypeptide(L)'
;MQPPRAAYAGLMAVAMVVAVGAAYATSVLAGGDGRAAGFAVAVVGAASLFSLLPSLIQSVNAAAHFGMYIFGASLARVFVLMIAVLAIDNGGTVVRRPFVLGVLVGAAVVLVIETAAAMVILKRLDRAGAHRAGKVSTTAEHA
;
A
#
# COMPACT_ATOMS: atom_id res chain seq x y z
N MET A 1 -12.57 18.85 -0.44
CA MET A 1 -12.65 17.93 0.71
C MET A 1 -11.28 17.33 0.90
N GLN A 2 -10.79 17.19 2.13
CA GLN A 2 -9.50 16.56 2.36
C GLN A 2 -9.69 15.03 2.38
N PRO A 3 -8.82 14.24 1.72
CA PRO A 3 -8.87 12.79 1.83
C PRO A 3 -8.69 12.38 3.31
N PRO A 4 -9.32 11.28 3.77
CA PRO A 4 -9.23 10.82 5.15
C PRO A 4 -7.85 10.20 5.44
N ARG A 5 -6.80 11.03 5.44
CA ARG A 5 -5.38 10.64 5.50
C ARG A 5 -5.06 9.78 6.73
N ALA A 6 -5.61 10.11 7.89
CA ALA A 6 -5.40 9.33 9.12
C ALA A 6 -6.01 7.93 9.02
N ALA A 7 -7.20 7.79 8.43
CA ALA A 7 -7.82 6.50 8.22
C ALA A 7 -7.06 5.66 7.19
N TYR A 8 -6.57 6.29 6.11
CA TYR A 8 -5.71 5.63 5.13
C TYR A 8 -4.38 5.17 5.76
N ALA A 9 -3.71 6.03 6.51
CA ALA A 9 -2.47 5.70 7.21
C ALA A 9 -2.67 4.54 8.20
N GLY A 10 -3.75 4.57 8.99
CA GLY A 10 -4.10 3.49 9.91
C GLY A 10 -4.35 2.17 9.17
N LEU A 11 -5.10 2.21 8.05
CA LEU A 11 -5.34 1.01 7.25
C LEU A 11 -4.06 0.44 6.63
N MET A 12 -3.17 1.31 6.13
CA MET A 12 -1.87 0.90 5.58
C MET A 12 -0.92 0.36 6.64
N ALA A 13 -0.95 0.89 7.88
CA ALA A 13 -0.19 0.34 8.99
C ALA A 13 -0.66 -1.08 9.33
N VAL A 14 -1.98 -1.32 9.38
CA VAL A 14 -2.53 -2.67 9.56
C VAL A 14 -2.15 -3.58 8.39
N ALA A 15 -2.25 -3.08 7.15
CA ALA A 15 -1.86 -3.83 5.95
C ALA A 15 -0.40 -4.27 6.01
N MET A 16 0.50 -3.40 6.47
CA MET A 16 1.92 -3.70 6.65
C MET A 16 2.13 -4.83 7.66
N VAL A 17 1.46 -4.80 8.81
CA VAL A 17 1.57 -5.88 9.83
C VAL A 17 1.09 -7.21 9.25
N VAL A 18 -0.06 -7.21 8.56
CA VAL A 18 -0.62 -8.42 7.93
C VAL A 18 0.31 -8.95 6.84
N ALA A 19 0.85 -8.07 5.99
CA ALA A 19 1.77 -8.45 4.91
C ALA A 19 3.09 -9.00 5.44
N VAL A 20 3.66 -8.40 6.48
CA VAL A 20 4.85 -8.90 7.17
C VAL A 20 4.59 -10.29 7.78
N GLY A 21 3.45 -10.48 8.44
CA GLY A 21 3.04 -11.78 8.97
C GLY A 21 2.88 -12.83 7.87
N ALA A 22 2.23 -12.47 6.75
CA ALA A 22 2.06 -13.35 5.60
C ALA A 22 3.40 -13.69 4.93
N ALA A 23 4.32 -12.73 4.82
CA ALA A 23 5.66 -12.94 4.29
C ALA A 23 6.46 -13.92 5.16
N TYR A 24 6.43 -13.73 6.48
CA TYR A 24 7.07 -14.63 7.44
C TYR A 24 6.49 -16.04 7.34
N ALA A 25 5.16 -16.16 7.46
CA ALA A 25 4.48 -17.45 7.46
C ALA A 25 4.74 -18.22 6.17
N THR A 26 4.63 -17.57 5.02
CA THR A 26 4.89 -18.20 3.71
C THR A 26 6.35 -18.63 3.59
N SER A 27 7.29 -17.80 4.05
CA SER A 27 8.72 -18.13 3.98
C SER A 27 9.05 -19.37 4.80
N VAL A 28 8.53 -19.46 6.03
CA VAL A 28 8.70 -20.63 6.90
C VAL A 28 8.01 -21.87 6.31
N LEU A 29 6.77 -21.75 5.82
CA LEU A 29 6.01 -22.85 5.22
C LEU A 29 6.67 -23.40 3.94
N ALA A 30 7.40 -22.55 3.21
CA ALA A 30 8.16 -22.96 2.03
C ALA A 30 9.53 -23.61 2.37
N GLY A 31 9.81 -23.89 3.65
CA GLY A 31 11.05 -24.49 4.12
C GLY A 31 12.20 -23.50 4.33
N GLY A 32 11.89 -22.21 4.54
CA GLY A 32 12.87 -21.18 4.83
C GLY A 32 13.50 -21.32 6.21
N ASP A 33 14.79 -21.01 6.30
CA ASP A 33 15.47 -20.82 7.57
C ASP A 33 15.09 -19.47 8.20
N GLY A 34 15.48 -19.26 9.46
CA GLY A 34 15.20 -18.02 10.18
C GLY A 34 15.78 -16.77 9.49
N ARG A 35 16.87 -16.93 8.72
CA ARG A 35 17.46 -15.85 7.93
C ARG A 35 16.58 -15.50 6.72
N ALA A 36 16.18 -16.46 5.90
CA ALA A 36 15.32 -16.21 4.73
C ALA A 36 13.99 -15.56 5.15
N ALA A 37 13.37 -16.06 6.22
CA ALA A 37 12.13 -15.48 6.76
C ALA A 37 12.35 -14.07 7.31
N GLY A 38 13.44 -13.84 8.04
CA GLY A 38 13.82 -12.52 8.56
C GLY A 38 14.07 -11.49 7.46
N PHE A 39 14.79 -11.87 6.39
CA PHE A 39 15.01 -11.00 5.24
C PHE A 39 13.71 -10.71 4.47
N ALA A 40 12.84 -11.71 4.28
CA ALA A 40 11.54 -11.49 3.64
C ALA A 40 10.70 -10.46 4.41
N VAL A 41 10.65 -10.59 5.74
CA VAL A 41 9.98 -9.64 6.64
C VAL A 41 10.58 -8.24 6.53
N ALA A 42 11.91 -8.13 6.59
CA ALA A 42 12.59 -6.84 6.54
C ALA A 42 12.34 -6.11 5.21
N VAL A 43 12.44 -6.84 4.09
CA VAL A 43 12.22 -6.30 2.75
C VAL A 43 10.77 -5.85 2.56
N VAL A 44 9.80 -6.70 2.91
CA VAL A 44 8.38 -6.36 2.79
C VAL A 44 8.03 -5.20 3.72
N GLY A 45 8.51 -5.22 4.97
CA GLY A 45 8.27 -4.15 5.93
C GLY A 45 8.82 -2.81 5.47
N ALA A 46 10.09 -2.77 5.05
CA ALA A 46 10.72 -1.55 4.56
C ALA A 46 10.02 -1.01 3.30
N ALA A 47 9.69 -1.87 2.34
CA ALA A 47 9.00 -1.47 1.13
C ALA A 47 7.55 -1.00 1.40
N SER A 48 6.88 -1.57 2.41
CA SER A 48 5.52 -1.18 2.79
C SER A 48 5.43 0.25 3.34
N LEU A 49 6.54 0.84 3.80
CA LEU A 49 6.57 2.25 4.21
C LEU A 49 6.20 3.19 3.07
N PHE A 50 6.47 2.81 1.82
CA PHE A 50 6.09 3.61 0.65
C PHE A 50 4.57 3.78 0.54
N SER A 51 3.78 2.80 0.99
CA SER A 51 2.31 2.90 1.01
C SER A 51 1.79 3.97 1.96
N LEU A 52 2.61 4.45 2.89
CA LEU A 52 2.26 5.57 3.77
C LEU A 52 2.52 6.94 3.12
N LEU A 53 3.33 7.04 2.06
CA LEU A 53 3.68 8.31 1.42
C LEU A 53 2.46 9.16 1.01
N PRO A 54 1.38 8.60 0.43
CA PRO A 54 0.19 9.40 0.08
C PRO A 54 -0.47 10.07 1.28
N SER A 55 -0.30 9.51 2.49
CA SER A 55 -0.84 10.08 3.73
C SER A 55 -0.08 11.33 4.20
N LEU A 56 1.19 11.45 3.81
CA LEU A 56 2.10 12.53 4.22
C LEU A 56 2.01 13.76 3.31
N ILE A 57 1.48 13.61 2.08
CA ILE A 57 1.40 14.69 1.10
C ILE A 57 0.30 15.70 1.48
N GLN A 58 0.71 16.92 1.86
CA GLN A 58 -0.17 18.01 2.27
C GLN A 58 -0.50 19.01 1.14
N SER A 59 -0.85 18.53 -0.06
CA SER A 59 -1.19 19.40 -1.20
C SER A 59 -2.64 19.93 -1.15
N VAL A 60 -2.84 21.16 -1.65
CA VAL A 60 -4.14 21.84 -1.81
C VAL A 60 -5.05 21.09 -2.80
N ASN A 61 -4.47 20.41 -3.80
CA ASN A 61 -5.17 19.58 -4.79
C ASN A 61 -5.10 18.08 -4.48
N ALA A 62 -4.78 17.72 -3.22
CA ALA A 62 -4.53 16.32 -2.84
C ALA A 62 -5.73 15.40 -3.07
N ALA A 63 -6.96 15.91 -3.05
CA ALA A 63 -8.15 15.09 -3.28
C ALA A 63 -8.30 14.66 -4.75
N ALA A 64 -7.98 15.54 -5.70
CA ALA A 64 -8.10 15.27 -7.13
C ALA A 64 -7.02 14.30 -7.63
N HIS A 65 -5.83 14.32 -7.02
CA HIS A 65 -4.68 13.52 -7.43
C HIS A 65 -4.35 12.38 -6.47
N PHE A 66 -5.21 12.09 -5.49
CA PHE A 66 -4.93 11.10 -4.45
C PHE A 66 -4.64 9.71 -5.03
N GLY A 67 -5.42 9.29 -6.03
CA GLY A 67 -5.21 8.02 -6.74
C GLY A 67 -3.86 7.96 -7.46
N MET A 68 -3.39 9.08 -8.03
CA MET A 68 -2.08 9.16 -8.68
C MET A 68 -0.93 9.03 -7.67
N TYR A 69 -1.08 9.60 -6.46
CA TYR A 69 -0.10 9.41 -5.40
C TYR A 69 -0.03 7.98 -4.90
N ILE A 70 -1.17 7.30 -4.75
CA ILE A 70 -1.21 5.86 -4.41
C ILE A 70 -0.52 5.04 -5.49
N PHE A 71 -0.81 5.33 -6.77
CA PHE A 71 -0.17 4.65 -7.89
C PHE A 71 1.35 4.84 -7.91
N GLY A 72 1.83 6.08 -7.77
CA GLY A 72 3.25 6.38 -7.71
C GLY A 72 3.96 5.72 -6.53
N ALA A 73 3.34 5.74 -5.35
CA ALA A 73 3.84 5.03 -4.16
C ALA A 73 3.91 3.51 -4.36
N SER A 74 2.88 2.93 -5.00
CA SER A 74 2.83 1.51 -5.33
C SER A 74 3.95 1.12 -6.30
N LEU A 75 4.21 1.95 -7.32
CA LEU A 75 5.28 1.73 -8.29
C LEU A 75 6.66 1.82 -7.64
N ALA A 76 6.89 2.82 -6.80
CA ALA A 76 8.13 2.96 -6.02
C ALA A 76 8.36 1.74 -5.13
N ARG A 77 7.33 1.25 -4.43
CA ARG A 77 7.39 0.02 -3.64
C ARG A 77 7.81 -1.19 -4.49
N VAL A 78 7.21 -1.37 -5.66
CA VAL A 78 7.55 -2.49 -6.56
C VAL A 78 9.02 -2.42 -6.98
N PHE A 79 9.53 -1.24 -7.34
CA PHE A 79 10.95 -1.07 -7.66
C PHE A 79 11.86 -1.40 -6.47
N VAL A 80 11.52 -0.94 -5.27
CA VAL A 80 12.29 -1.24 -4.05
C VAL A 80 12.30 -2.74 -3.75
N LEU A 81 11.14 -3.41 -3.85
CA LEU A 81 11.05 -4.86 -3.69
C LEU A 81 11.89 -5.59 -4.72
N MET A 82 11.83 -5.18 -5.99
CA MET A 82 12.62 -5.80 -7.07
C MET A 82 14.12 -5.64 -6.82
N ILE A 83 14.59 -4.43 -6.49
CA ILE A 83 15.99 -4.16 -6.18
C ILE A 83 16.44 -4.99 -4.97
N ALA A 84 15.64 -5.03 -3.91
CA ALA A 84 15.96 -5.78 -2.70
C ALA A 84 16.04 -7.29 -2.96
N VAL A 85 15.10 -7.85 -3.73
CA VAL A 85 15.11 -9.26 -4.13
C VAL A 85 16.36 -9.56 -4.96
N LEU A 86 16.68 -8.73 -5.97
CA LEU A 86 17.88 -8.93 -6.79
C LEU A 86 19.17 -8.82 -5.97
N ALA A 87 19.27 -7.86 -5.06
CA ALA A 87 20.45 -7.67 -4.23
C ALA A 87 20.70 -8.85 -3.27
N ILE A 88 19.64 -9.38 -2.66
CA ILE A 88 19.73 -10.49 -1.70
C ILE A 88 19.91 -11.83 -2.42
N ASP A 89 19.21 -12.05 -3.54
CA ASP A 89 19.31 -13.27 -4.36
C ASP A 89 20.73 -13.42 -4.95
N ASN A 90 21.27 -12.34 -5.55
CA ASN A 90 22.62 -12.36 -6.10
C ASN A 90 23.72 -12.44 -5.03
N GLY A 91 23.42 -12.04 -3.79
CA GLY A 91 24.36 -12.14 -2.67
C GLY A 91 24.56 -13.57 -2.15
N GLY A 92 23.70 -14.53 -2.53
CA GLY A 92 23.80 -15.92 -2.08
C GLY A 92 23.61 -16.11 -0.56
N THR A 93 23.04 -15.12 0.13
CA THR A 93 23.00 -15.06 1.60
C THR A 93 21.85 -15.86 2.21
N VAL A 94 20.84 -16.25 1.43
CA VAL A 94 19.62 -16.93 1.88
C VAL A 94 19.16 -18.00 0.89
N VAL A 95 18.34 -18.94 1.37
CA VAL A 95 17.67 -19.90 0.49
C VAL A 95 16.65 -19.16 -0.38
N ARG A 96 16.89 -19.14 -1.69
CA ARG A 96 16.17 -18.32 -2.67
C ARG A 96 14.64 -18.52 -2.65
N ARG A 97 14.18 -19.76 -2.81
CA ARG A 97 12.74 -20.08 -2.97
C ARG A 97 11.87 -19.57 -1.80
N PRO A 98 12.17 -19.88 -0.52
CA PRO A 98 11.35 -19.41 0.60
C PRO A 98 11.44 -17.89 0.81
N PHE A 99 12.59 -17.26 0.54
CA PHE A 99 12.71 -15.80 0.59
C PHE A 99 11.82 -15.14 -0.47
N VAL A 100 11.96 -15.54 -1.74
CA VAL A 100 11.21 -14.95 -2.86
C VAL A 100 9.70 -15.16 -2.70
N LEU A 101 9.26 -16.36 -2.30
CA LEU A 101 7.84 -16.62 -2.05
C LEU A 101 7.28 -15.76 -0.92
N GLY A 102 8.04 -15.61 0.18
CA GLY A 102 7.66 -14.71 1.27
C GLY A 102 7.49 -13.27 0.81
N VAL A 103 8.46 -12.75 0.04
CA VAL A 103 8.39 -11.38 -0.50
C VAL A 103 7.21 -11.20 -1.45
N LEU A 104 6.98 -12.15 -2.37
CA LEU A 104 5.89 -12.09 -3.34
C LEU A 104 4.51 -12.10 -2.66
N VAL A 105 4.30 -13.00 -1.70
CA VAL A 105 3.04 -13.08 -0.97
C VAL A 105 2.82 -11.82 -0.12
N GLY A 106 3.85 -11.36 0.59
CA GLY A 106 3.79 -10.10 1.34
C GLY A 106 3.41 -8.93 0.45
N ALA A 107 4.08 -8.77 -0.69
CA ALA A 107 3.80 -7.73 -1.67
C ALA A 107 2.37 -7.80 -2.22
N ALA A 108 1.89 -9.00 -2.56
CA ALA A 108 0.53 -9.21 -3.04
C ALA A 108 -0.51 -8.81 -1.99
N VAL A 109 -0.30 -9.16 -0.72
CA VAL A 109 -1.20 -8.78 0.37
C VAL A 109 -1.29 -7.26 0.51
N VAL A 110 -0.17 -6.53 0.53
CA VAL A 110 -0.22 -5.07 0.61
C VAL A 110 -0.96 -4.49 -0.59
N LEU A 111 -0.69 -5.00 -1.80
CA LEU A 111 -1.33 -4.52 -3.03
C LEU A 111 -2.86 -4.69 -2.97
N VAL A 112 -3.34 -5.86 -2.53
CA VAL A 112 -4.79 -6.13 -2.40
C VAL A 112 -5.43 -5.16 -1.41
N ILE A 113 -4.81 -4.98 -0.23
CA ILE A 113 -5.36 -4.10 0.81
C ILE A 113 -5.32 -2.64 0.36
N GLU A 114 -4.24 -2.19 -0.25
CA GLU A 114 -4.07 -0.83 -0.79
C GLU A 114 -5.09 -0.53 -1.90
N THR A 115 -5.35 -1.49 -2.79
CA THR A 115 -6.37 -1.36 -3.83
C THR A 115 -7.77 -1.26 -3.23
N ALA A 116 -8.09 -2.11 -2.26
CA ALA A 116 -9.37 -2.03 -1.54
C ALA A 116 -9.53 -0.69 -0.79
N ALA A 117 -8.47 -0.21 -0.15
CA ALA A 117 -8.42 1.09 0.53
C ALA A 117 -8.73 2.24 -0.43
N ALA A 118 -8.04 2.25 -1.58
CA ALA A 118 -8.19 3.25 -2.61
C ALA A 118 -9.64 3.29 -3.13
N MET A 119 -10.22 2.13 -3.45
CA MET A 119 -11.62 2.02 -3.89
C MET A 119 -12.60 2.58 -2.85
N VAL A 120 -12.43 2.22 -1.57
CA VAL A 120 -13.30 2.69 -0.49
C VAL A 120 -13.20 4.21 -0.31
N ILE A 121 -11.99 4.77 -0.40
CA ILE A 121 -11.76 6.21 -0.25
C ILE A 121 -12.35 6.98 -1.44
N LEU A 122 -12.09 6.53 -2.67
CA LEU A 122 -12.65 7.15 -3.88
C LEU A 122 -14.17 7.16 -3.84
N LYS A 123 -14.81 6.03 -3.49
CA LYS A 123 -16.27 5.94 -3.33
C LYS A 123 -16.83 6.91 -2.28
N ARG A 124 -16.08 7.18 -1.19
CA ARG A 124 -16.47 8.17 -0.18
C ARG A 124 -16.34 9.61 -0.69
N LEU A 125 -15.29 9.90 -1.46
CA LEU A 125 -15.07 11.21 -2.07
C LEU A 125 -16.15 11.52 -3.13
N ASP A 126 -16.51 10.55 -3.97
CA ASP A 126 -17.56 10.71 -4.99
C ASP A 126 -18.94 10.99 -4.38
N ARG A 127 -19.34 10.21 -3.35
CA ARG A 127 -20.60 10.45 -2.63
C ARG A 127 -20.66 11.83 -2.01
N ALA A 128 -19.55 12.29 -1.43
CA ALA A 128 -19.47 13.59 -0.79
C ALA A 128 -19.45 14.74 -1.82
N GLY A 129 -18.87 14.52 -3.01
CA GLY A 129 -18.94 15.44 -4.15
C GLY A 129 -20.35 15.56 -4.74
N ALA A 130 -21.04 14.44 -4.93
CA ALA A 130 -22.41 14.39 -5.46
C ALA A 130 -23.42 15.13 -4.55
N HIS A 131 -23.28 15.01 -3.23
CA HIS A 131 -24.10 15.76 -2.28
C HIS A 131 -23.88 17.28 -2.29
N ARG A 132 -22.73 17.78 -2.78
CA ARG A 132 -22.52 19.22 -2.99
C ARG A 132 -23.13 19.70 -4.29
N ALA A 133 -22.98 18.94 -5.38
CA ALA A 133 -23.58 19.30 -6.67
C ALA A 133 -25.11 19.41 -6.60
N GLY A 134 -25.78 18.48 -5.90
CA GLY A 134 -27.23 18.52 -5.70
C GLY A 134 -27.74 19.64 -4.76
N LYS A 135 -26.87 20.22 -3.93
CA LYS A 135 -27.23 21.37 -3.07
C LYS A 135 -27.13 22.72 -3.77
N VAL A 136 -26.37 22.82 -4.88
CA VAL A 136 -26.19 24.09 -5.60
C VAL A 136 -27.33 24.36 -6.58
N SER A 137 -27.96 23.31 -7.16
CA SER A 137 -29.04 23.52 -8.14
C SER A 137 -30.35 24.02 -7.51
N THR A 138 -30.62 23.71 -6.24
CA THR A 138 -31.86 24.13 -5.56
C THR A 138 -31.85 25.59 -5.11
N THR A 139 -30.68 26.21 -4.99
CA THR A 139 -30.56 27.66 -4.67
C THR A 139 -30.62 28.56 -5.91
N ALA A 140 -30.41 28.02 -7.12
CA ALA A 140 -30.45 28.80 -8.35
C ALA A 140 -31.85 28.87 -9.00
N GLU A 141 -32.79 28.00 -8.61
CA GLU A 141 -34.17 27.98 -9.12
C GLU A 141 -35.14 28.94 -8.39
N HIS A 142 -34.65 29.69 -7.40
CA HIS A 142 -35.48 30.57 -6.56
C HIS A 142 -34.99 32.03 -6.49
N ALA A 143 -34.17 32.48 -7.43
CA ALA A 143 -33.75 33.89 -7.58
C ALA A 143 -34.22 34.44 -8.92
#